data_AF-A0A3D5Z5I3-F1
#
_entry.id   AF-A0A3D5Z5I3-F1
#
_cell.length_a   1.000
_cell.length_b   1.000
_cell.length_c   1.000
_cell.angle_alpha   90.00
_cell.angle_beta   90.00
_cell.angle_gamma   90.00
#
_symmetry.space_group_name_H-M   'P 1'
#
loop_
_entity.id
_entity.type
_entity.pdbx_description
1 polymer ?
#
loop_
_entity_poly.entity_id
_entity_poly.type
_entity_poly.pdbx_seq_one_letter_code
_entity_poly.pdbx_strand_id
1 'polypeptide(L)'
;MDKDKKDNKIEEKTVVNPEKNTNVNTSPPVNEAVTNPQSTVKEVSSTTDNVGENNGAVVISETSDVRAAKNTVVLASLSNEGVVMQAQSLPEPVDYNKKEEVKVNKKGKKVRIVTPRERITNIILSIFFIAFLGGGGYLVYYYLISHNPANFSTKVVTLELGDTIPQASSYYINLTNISDLDYTLDLSKVEEKVGSYPYTVRYGTTIKQGTIIIKDTKGPVITPKSNIEVNIGDKITKDMLVAECNDLSNCEYDLKSSVDTSKAGIVTAVILSKDDLGNTSEQEISVNVVDASVKVSCTKGSFAGDFSYYENEEILLYFNANNILSRSMRNITRNYYQDSGYQSLKSDSSYTFDDTKKEATKSENVNVPNNLSEYQSIIDYYQSNNYVCK
;
A
#
# COMPACT_ATOMS: atom_id res chain seq x y z
N MET A 1 -4.30 -28.62 25.08
CA MET A 1 -5.29 -28.32 24.03
C MET A 1 -4.50 -28.13 22.75
N ASP A 2 -4.99 -28.79 21.72
CA ASP A 2 -4.34 -29.18 20.48
C ASP A 2 -3.99 -28.01 19.53
N LYS A 3 -3.01 -28.28 18.66
CA LYS A 3 -2.96 -27.96 17.22
C LYS A 3 -2.10 -26.82 16.63
N ASP A 4 -1.34 -27.31 15.65
CA ASP A 4 -1.09 -26.79 14.30
C ASP A 4 0.11 -25.88 14.04
N LYS A 5 1.23 -26.60 13.84
CA LYS A 5 2.37 -26.30 12.99
C LYS A 5 1.96 -26.37 11.51
N LYS A 6 2.19 -25.31 10.72
CA LYS A 6 2.34 -25.41 9.26
C LYS A 6 3.34 -24.36 8.75
N ASP A 7 4.46 -24.89 8.28
CA ASP A 7 5.55 -24.23 7.61
C ASP A 7 5.10 -23.64 6.26
N ASN A 8 5.53 -22.42 5.95
CA ASN A 8 5.35 -21.80 4.63
C ASN A 8 6.74 -21.53 4.04
N LYS A 9 7.07 -22.27 2.97
CA LYS A 9 8.35 -22.23 2.27
C LYS A 9 8.32 -21.17 1.17
N ILE A 10 9.34 -20.30 1.18
CA ILE A 10 9.70 -19.34 0.13
C ILE A 10 10.58 -20.04 -0.90
N GLU A 11 10.43 -19.68 -2.19
CA GLU A 11 11.42 -19.62 -3.29
C GLU A 11 10.63 -19.62 -4.61
N GLU A 12 10.98 -18.98 -5.72
CA GLU A 12 11.83 -17.84 -6.08
C GLU A 12 11.42 -17.59 -7.55
N LYS A 13 11.24 -16.32 -7.95
CA LYS A 13 10.89 -15.94 -9.34
C LYS A 13 12.13 -15.36 -9.98
N THR A 14 12.47 -15.79 -11.20
CA THR A 14 13.17 -14.93 -12.15
C THR A 14 12.92 -15.33 -13.62
N VAL A 15 12.31 -14.37 -14.35
CA VAL A 15 12.61 -13.80 -15.70
C VAL A 15 12.84 -14.81 -16.86
N VAL A 16 12.18 -14.74 -18.03
CA VAL A 16 12.46 -13.86 -19.20
C VAL A 16 11.34 -14.03 -20.27
N ASN A 17 10.98 -12.93 -20.95
CA ASN A 17 10.27 -12.81 -22.24
C ASN A 17 11.27 -12.15 -23.24
N PRO A 18 11.11 -12.01 -24.59
CA PRO A 18 10.02 -12.35 -25.54
C PRO A 18 10.46 -12.83 -26.97
N GLU A 19 9.45 -12.89 -27.88
CA GLU A 19 9.45 -12.83 -29.37
C GLU A 19 9.58 -14.17 -30.14
N LYS A 20 8.85 -14.49 -31.24
CA LYS A 20 8.17 -13.69 -32.29
C LYS A 20 7.22 -14.57 -33.17
N ASN A 21 6.15 -13.94 -33.71
CA ASN A 21 5.34 -14.17 -34.94
C ASN A 21 5.41 -15.52 -35.73
N THR A 22 4.36 -16.03 -36.42
CA THR A 22 3.62 -15.38 -37.54
C THR A 22 2.41 -16.24 -38.02
N ASN A 23 1.23 -15.62 -38.12
CA ASN A 23 0.22 -15.59 -39.23
C ASN A 23 -0.29 -16.86 -39.99
N VAL A 24 -1.62 -16.98 -40.20
CA VAL A 24 -2.37 -16.90 -41.50
C VAL A 24 -3.84 -17.45 -41.43
N ASN A 25 -4.77 -16.65 -42.00
CA ASN A 25 -6.12 -16.84 -42.60
C ASN A 25 -6.58 -18.27 -43.02
N THR A 26 -7.87 -18.68 -43.21
CA THR A 26 -9.06 -18.10 -43.89
C THR A 26 -10.28 -19.07 -43.74
N SER A 27 -11.54 -18.59 -43.87
CA SER A 27 -12.84 -19.36 -43.95
C SER A 27 -13.30 -19.67 -45.40
N PRO A 28 -14.56 -20.12 -45.71
CA PRO A 28 -15.45 -21.27 -45.33
C PRO A 28 -16.02 -22.03 -46.58
N PRO A 29 -16.98 -23.01 -46.47
CA PRO A 29 -18.35 -22.87 -47.08
C PRO A 29 -19.52 -23.72 -46.40
N VAL A 30 -20.82 -23.32 -46.36
CA VAL A 30 -22.05 -23.46 -47.25
C VAL A 30 -22.99 -24.70 -47.03
N ASN A 31 -24.31 -24.43 -46.85
CA ASN A 31 -25.62 -25.18 -47.03
C ASN A 31 -25.83 -26.61 -46.45
N GLU A 32 -27.02 -27.16 -46.11
CA GLU A 32 -28.39 -27.07 -46.65
C GLU A 32 -29.46 -27.68 -45.67
N ALA A 33 -30.76 -27.62 -46.02
CA ALA A 33 -31.94 -27.83 -45.18
C ALA A 33 -32.68 -29.20 -45.31
N VAL A 34 -33.72 -29.36 -44.47
CA VAL A 34 -34.55 -30.52 -44.04
C VAL A 34 -35.71 -30.89 -45.00
N THR A 35 -36.19 -32.17 -45.05
CA THR A 35 -37.62 -32.60 -44.83
C THR A 35 -37.92 -34.12 -44.96
N ASN A 36 -39.04 -34.54 -44.32
CA ASN A 36 -39.63 -35.88 -44.11
C ASN A 36 -40.83 -36.13 -45.11
N PRO A 37 -41.66 -37.22 -45.07
CA PRO A 37 -42.07 -38.03 -46.24
C PRO A 37 -43.58 -37.96 -46.58
N GLN A 38 -44.05 -38.67 -47.63
CA GLN A 38 -45.48 -38.85 -47.94
C GLN A 38 -45.84 -40.29 -48.37
N SER A 39 -47.01 -40.76 -47.94
CA SER A 39 -47.62 -42.07 -48.25
C SER A 39 -48.68 -41.95 -49.36
N THR A 40 -48.83 -43.07 -50.06
CA THR A 40 -49.51 -43.45 -51.31
C THR A 40 -51.06 -43.44 -51.31
N VAL A 41 -51.69 -43.25 -52.49
CA VAL A 41 -52.67 -44.16 -53.16
C VAL A 41 -52.83 -43.75 -54.65
N LYS A 42 -53.13 -44.77 -55.47
CA LYS A 42 -53.02 -44.97 -56.92
C LYS A 42 -54.05 -44.25 -57.80
N GLU A 43 -53.61 -43.88 -59.00
CA GLU A 43 -54.44 -43.56 -60.17
C GLU A 43 -54.43 -44.74 -61.17
N VAL A 44 -55.59 -45.06 -61.75
CA VAL A 44 -55.71 -46.02 -62.85
C VAL A 44 -55.78 -45.24 -64.16
N SER A 45 -54.92 -45.66 -65.08
CA SER A 45 -54.59 -45.06 -66.37
C SER A 45 -55.73 -45.07 -67.39
N SER A 46 -55.87 -43.98 -68.14
CA SER A 46 -56.11 -44.03 -69.59
C SER A 46 -55.42 -42.84 -70.28
N THR A 47 -54.94 -43.13 -71.49
CA THR A 47 -53.83 -42.51 -72.21
C THR A 47 -54.20 -41.32 -73.10
N THR A 48 -53.22 -40.40 -73.24
CA THR A 48 -52.84 -39.57 -74.43
C THR A 48 -53.89 -38.62 -75.02
N ASP A 49 -53.67 -37.32 -75.29
CA ASP A 49 -52.46 -36.54 -75.58
C ASP A 49 -52.64 -35.06 -75.18
N ASN A 50 -51.51 -34.37 -75.01
CA ASN A 50 -51.32 -32.97 -74.60
C ASN A 50 -52.16 -31.93 -75.36
N VAL A 51 -52.92 -31.07 -74.65
CA VAL A 51 -52.95 -29.60 -74.79
C VAL A 51 -53.46 -28.97 -73.48
N GLY A 52 -52.69 -28.04 -72.90
CA GLY A 52 -53.10 -26.79 -72.21
C GLY A 52 -54.19 -26.76 -71.12
N GLU A 53 -53.82 -26.14 -70.00
CA GLU A 53 -54.65 -25.39 -69.02
C GLU A 53 -55.52 -26.14 -67.98
N ASN A 54 -55.21 -25.80 -66.72
CA ASN A 54 -56.09 -25.67 -65.54
C ASN A 54 -57.40 -26.45 -65.55
N ASN A 55 -57.49 -27.57 -64.83
CA ASN A 55 -58.77 -28.03 -64.31
C ASN A 55 -58.60 -28.74 -62.96
N GLY A 56 -59.14 -28.12 -61.90
CA GLY A 56 -59.37 -28.80 -60.63
C GLY A 56 -60.26 -30.01 -60.88
N ALA A 57 -59.80 -31.19 -60.49
CA ALA A 57 -60.52 -32.43 -60.71
C ALA A 57 -61.89 -32.36 -60.00
N VAL A 58 -62.97 -32.23 -60.79
CA VAL A 58 -64.34 -32.30 -60.28
C VAL A 58 -64.60 -33.76 -59.90
N VAL A 59 -64.69 -34.02 -58.60
CA VAL A 59 -65.03 -35.35 -58.08
C VAL A 59 -66.55 -35.47 -58.02
N ILE A 60 -67.12 -36.34 -58.86
CA ILE A 60 -68.53 -36.69 -58.81
C ILE A 60 -68.68 -37.94 -57.95
N SER A 61 -69.47 -37.86 -56.89
CA SER A 61 -69.74 -38.97 -55.98
C SER A 61 -71.25 -39.11 -55.76
N GLU A 62 -71.79 -40.31 -55.95
CA GLU A 62 -73.18 -40.61 -55.62
C GLU A 62 -73.36 -40.75 -54.10
N THR A 63 -74.40 -40.13 -53.55
CA THR A 63 -74.77 -40.27 -52.14
C THR A 63 -76.29 -40.21 -51.98
N SER A 64 -76.82 -40.98 -51.03
CA SER A 64 -78.26 -41.05 -50.70
C SER A 64 -78.70 -40.06 -49.62
N ASP A 65 -77.78 -39.36 -48.94
CA ASP A 65 -78.08 -38.42 -47.85
C ASP A 65 -77.69 -36.98 -48.21
N VAL A 66 -78.69 -36.14 -48.49
CA VAL A 66 -78.46 -34.73 -48.85
C VAL A 66 -78.39 -33.86 -47.58
N ARG A 67 -77.23 -33.81 -46.92
CA ARG A 67 -76.91 -32.66 -46.06
C ARG A 67 -76.09 -31.67 -46.86
N ALA A 68 -76.65 -30.48 -47.09
CA ALA A 68 -75.99 -29.39 -47.79
C ALA A 68 -74.76 -28.91 -47.00
N ALA A 69 -73.59 -29.46 -47.31
CA ALA A 69 -72.32 -28.87 -46.96
C ALA A 69 -72.12 -27.59 -47.81
N LYS A 70 -71.34 -26.63 -47.29
CA LYS A 70 -71.10 -25.36 -48.00
C LYS A 70 -70.41 -25.68 -49.34
N ASN A 71 -70.99 -25.18 -50.43
CA ASN A 71 -70.50 -25.30 -51.82
C ASN A 71 -70.67 -26.65 -52.54
N THR A 72 -71.65 -27.48 -52.16
CA THR A 72 -72.13 -28.58 -53.00
C THR A 72 -73.36 -28.19 -53.83
N VAL A 73 -73.42 -28.63 -55.09
CA VAL A 73 -74.57 -28.44 -56.00
C VAL A 73 -75.03 -29.81 -56.49
N VAL A 74 -76.34 -30.08 -56.43
CA VAL A 74 -76.93 -31.32 -56.95
C VAL A 74 -77.12 -31.17 -58.46
N LEU A 75 -76.41 -31.97 -59.26
CA LEU A 75 -76.42 -31.86 -60.72
C LEU A 75 -77.56 -32.66 -61.36
N ALA A 76 -77.91 -33.81 -60.80
CA ALA A 76 -79.01 -34.67 -61.27
C ALA A 76 -79.55 -35.55 -60.14
N SER A 77 -80.83 -35.94 -60.24
CA SER A 77 -81.45 -36.94 -59.37
C SER A 77 -82.08 -38.07 -60.20
N LEU A 78 -81.93 -39.31 -59.74
CA LEU A 78 -82.58 -40.48 -60.36
C LEU A 78 -84.03 -40.62 -59.84
N SER A 79 -85.00 -40.73 -60.74
CA SER A 79 -86.40 -41.07 -60.41
C SER A 79 -86.83 -42.30 -61.21
N ASN A 80 -87.90 -42.99 -60.78
CA ASN A 80 -88.36 -44.26 -61.40
C ASN A 80 -88.77 -44.15 -62.88
N GLU A 81 -88.90 -42.93 -63.42
CA GLU A 81 -89.23 -42.66 -64.82
C GLU A 81 -88.03 -42.10 -65.62
N GLY A 82 -86.85 -41.98 -65.01
CA GLY A 82 -85.59 -41.55 -65.65
C GLY A 82 -84.74 -40.57 -64.82
N VAL A 83 -83.59 -40.17 -65.39
CA VAL A 83 -82.66 -39.20 -64.79
C VAL A 83 -83.16 -37.77 -65.04
N VAL A 84 -83.35 -37.00 -63.96
CA VAL A 84 -83.75 -35.58 -64.04
C VAL A 84 -82.54 -34.70 -63.69
N MET A 85 -82.06 -33.92 -64.66
CA MET A 85 -80.98 -32.94 -64.45
C MET A 85 -81.54 -31.69 -63.73
N GLN A 86 -80.89 -31.23 -62.66
CA GLN A 86 -81.43 -30.20 -61.76
C GLN A 86 -80.63 -28.89 -61.66
N ALA A 87 -79.37 -28.84 -62.12
CA ALA A 87 -78.59 -27.60 -62.12
C ALA A 87 -77.73 -27.44 -63.38
N GLN A 88 -77.71 -26.22 -63.93
CA GLN A 88 -77.02 -25.86 -65.18
C GLN A 88 -75.71 -25.05 -64.98
N SER A 89 -75.17 -24.91 -63.76
CA SER A 89 -73.86 -24.27 -63.56
C SER A 89 -73.12 -24.80 -62.34
N LEU A 90 -71.80 -24.98 -62.47
CA LEU A 90 -70.90 -25.35 -61.37
C LEU A 90 -70.81 -24.23 -60.31
N PRO A 91 -70.57 -24.54 -59.02
CA PRO A 91 -70.38 -23.52 -57.98
C PRO A 91 -69.10 -22.69 -58.21
N GLU A 92 -69.12 -21.42 -57.78
CA GLU A 92 -67.96 -20.54 -57.88
C GLU A 92 -66.74 -21.09 -57.09
N PRO A 93 -65.51 -20.95 -57.63
CA PRO A 93 -64.31 -21.43 -56.96
C PRO A 93 -64.04 -20.64 -55.67
N VAL A 94 -63.67 -21.35 -54.60
CA VAL A 94 -63.27 -20.74 -53.32
C VAL A 94 -61.79 -20.40 -53.35
N ASP A 95 -61.45 -19.13 -53.08
CA ASP A 95 -60.08 -18.73 -52.83
C ASP A 95 -59.70 -18.97 -51.36
N TYR A 96 -59.01 -20.08 -51.10
CA TYR A 96 -58.55 -20.48 -49.76
C TYR A 96 -57.50 -19.53 -49.17
N ASN A 97 -56.92 -18.63 -49.97
CA ASN A 97 -55.91 -17.68 -49.51
C ASN A 97 -56.52 -16.39 -48.93
N LYS A 98 -57.84 -16.21 -49.04
CA LYS A 98 -58.53 -15.00 -48.54
C LYS A 98 -59.09 -15.23 -47.13
N LYS A 99 -58.32 -14.86 -46.11
CA LYS A 99 -58.77 -14.81 -44.71
C LYS A 99 -59.79 -13.68 -44.52
N GLU A 100 -61.06 -13.98 -44.31
CA GLU A 100 -62.06 -12.97 -43.97
C GLU A 100 -61.90 -12.49 -42.51
N GLU A 101 -61.76 -11.17 -42.31
CA GLU A 101 -61.71 -10.56 -40.98
C GLU A 101 -63.12 -10.49 -40.36
N VAL A 102 -63.40 -11.33 -39.36
CA VAL A 102 -64.65 -11.24 -38.59
C VAL A 102 -64.58 -10.04 -37.62
N LYS A 103 -65.24 -8.93 -37.99
CA LYS A 103 -65.40 -7.72 -37.16
C LYS A 103 -66.75 -7.78 -36.44
N VAL A 104 -66.76 -7.63 -35.11
CA VAL A 104 -67.99 -7.66 -34.32
C VAL A 104 -68.15 -6.36 -33.56
N ASN A 105 -69.38 -5.84 -33.51
CA ASN A 105 -69.68 -4.57 -32.85
C ASN A 105 -69.83 -4.80 -31.35
N LYS A 106 -68.91 -4.26 -30.54
CA LYS A 106 -68.97 -4.35 -29.08
C LYS A 106 -69.02 -2.93 -28.51
N LYS A 107 -70.15 -2.58 -27.88
CA LYS A 107 -70.42 -1.23 -27.30
C LYS A 107 -70.19 -0.08 -28.30
N GLY A 108 -70.69 -0.22 -29.53
CA GLY A 108 -70.66 0.85 -30.54
C GLY A 108 -69.32 1.05 -31.26
N LYS A 109 -68.28 0.27 -30.92
CA LYS A 109 -67.02 0.24 -31.66
C LYS A 109 -66.83 -1.11 -32.34
N LYS A 110 -66.43 -1.09 -33.61
CA LYS A 110 -66.03 -2.30 -34.36
C LYS A 110 -64.73 -2.81 -33.78
N VAL A 111 -64.74 -4.00 -33.16
CA VAL A 111 -63.54 -4.64 -32.61
C VAL A 111 -63.30 -5.94 -33.35
N ARG A 112 -62.06 -6.18 -33.75
CA ARG A 112 -61.63 -7.45 -34.34
C ARG A 112 -61.61 -8.52 -33.25
N ILE A 113 -62.19 -9.71 -33.49
CA ILE A 113 -62.01 -10.83 -32.58
C ILE A 113 -60.57 -11.31 -32.72
N VAL A 114 -59.79 -11.15 -31.66
CA VAL A 114 -58.41 -11.61 -31.58
C VAL A 114 -58.42 -13.01 -30.97
N THR A 115 -57.73 -13.95 -31.59
CA THR A 115 -57.63 -15.31 -31.06
C THR A 115 -56.83 -15.34 -29.74
N PRO A 116 -57.02 -16.33 -28.85
CA PRO A 116 -56.27 -16.40 -27.58
C PRO A 116 -54.75 -16.40 -27.77
N ARG A 117 -54.26 -17.03 -28.85
CA ARG A 117 -52.85 -17.04 -29.22
C ARG A 117 -52.35 -15.64 -29.57
N GLU A 118 -53.02 -14.92 -30.48
CA GLU A 118 -52.64 -13.54 -30.87
C GLU A 118 -52.65 -12.56 -29.68
N ARG A 119 -53.57 -12.74 -28.72
CA ARG A 119 -53.60 -11.90 -27.50
C ARG A 119 -52.37 -12.14 -26.61
N ILE A 120 -51.94 -13.39 -26.47
CA ILE A 120 -50.73 -13.74 -25.71
C ILE A 120 -49.47 -13.23 -26.45
N THR A 121 -49.40 -13.40 -27.78
CA THR A 121 -48.26 -12.89 -28.55
C THR A 121 -48.11 -11.38 -28.43
N ASN A 122 -49.22 -10.63 -28.47
CA ASN A 122 -49.18 -9.17 -28.30
C ASN A 122 -48.74 -8.74 -26.89
N ILE A 123 -49.09 -9.49 -25.85
CA ILE A 123 -48.64 -9.20 -24.48
C ILE A 123 -47.14 -9.49 -24.35
N ILE A 124 -46.66 -10.63 -24.87
CA ILE A 124 -45.23 -10.97 -24.86
C ILE A 124 -44.42 -9.94 -25.65
N LEU A 125 -44.91 -9.54 -26.83
CA LEU A 125 -44.25 -8.53 -27.66
C LEU A 125 -44.16 -7.18 -26.93
N SER A 126 -45.22 -6.79 -26.21
CA SER A 126 -45.25 -5.56 -25.41
C SER A 126 -44.25 -5.60 -24.26
N ILE A 127 -44.17 -6.72 -23.52
CA ILE A 127 -43.19 -6.89 -22.43
C ILE A 127 -41.77 -6.89 -22.99
N PHE A 128 -41.52 -7.55 -24.12
CA PHE A 128 -40.23 -7.48 -24.80
C PHE A 128 -39.90 -6.06 -25.24
N PHE A 129 -40.86 -5.30 -25.77
CA PHE A 129 -40.65 -3.90 -26.13
C PHE A 129 -40.29 -3.04 -24.92
N ILE A 130 -40.97 -3.23 -23.78
CA ILE A 130 -40.67 -2.51 -22.54
C ILE A 130 -39.31 -2.94 -21.97
N ALA A 131 -38.97 -4.22 -22.03
CA ALA A 131 -37.67 -4.73 -21.59
C ALA A 131 -36.53 -4.25 -22.51
N PHE A 132 -36.78 -4.10 -23.81
CA PHE A 132 -35.80 -3.59 -24.77
C PHE A 132 -35.62 -2.09 -24.65
N LEU A 133 -36.70 -1.32 -24.48
CA LEU A 133 -36.63 0.12 -24.23
C LEU A 133 -36.04 0.43 -22.85
N GLY A 134 -36.45 -0.30 -21.82
CA GLY A 134 -35.96 -0.12 -20.45
C GLY A 134 -34.56 -0.67 -20.27
N GLY A 135 -34.33 -1.95 -20.58
CA GLY A 135 -33.04 -2.61 -20.44
C GLY A 135 -32.01 -2.17 -21.49
N GLY A 136 -32.41 -2.10 -22.76
CA GLY A 136 -31.54 -1.58 -23.82
C GLY A 136 -31.26 -0.10 -23.66
N GLY A 137 -32.27 0.71 -23.31
CA GLY A 137 -32.08 2.12 -22.97
C GLY A 137 -31.16 2.31 -21.77
N TYR A 138 -31.31 1.50 -20.71
CA TYR A 138 -30.43 1.53 -19.54
C TYR A 138 -28.99 1.15 -19.89
N LEU A 139 -28.77 0.13 -20.72
CA LEU A 139 -27.44 -0.28 -21.17
C LEU A 139 -26.76 0.80 -22.02
N VAL A 140 -27.48 1.41 -22.96
CA VAL A 140 -26.95 2.53 -23.76
C VAL A 140 -26.67 3.74 -22.89
N TYR A 141 -27.56 4.08 -21.96
CA TYR A 141 -27.37 5.16 -21.00
C TYR A 141 -26.12 4.94 -20.13
N TYR A 142 -25.95 3.73 -19.57
CA TYR A 142 -24.80 3.37 -18.76
C TYR A 142 -23.50 3.36 -19.58
N TYR A 143 -23.56 2.88 -20.83
CA TYR A 143 -22.42 2.92 -21.75
C TYR A 143 -21.99 4.36 -22.07
N LEU A 144 -22.95 5.24 -22.38
CA LEU A 144 -22.67 6.66 -22.66
C LEU A 144 -22.11 7.39 -21.44
N ILE A 145 -22.57 7.07 -20.23
CA ILE A 145 -22.07 7.70 -19.00
C ILE A 145 -20.68 7.20 -18.63
N SER A 146 -20.44 5.89 -18.73
CA SER A 146 -19.16 5.26 -18.39
C SER A 146 -18.04 5.63 -19.38
N HIS A 147 -18.38 5.87 -20.64
CA HIS A 147 -17.43 6.29 -21.68
C HIS A 147 -17.37 7.80 -21.87
N ASN A 148 -18.08 8.59 -21.04
CA ASN A 148 -17.97 10.04 -21.09
C ASN A 148 -16.74 10.50 -20.30
N PRO A 149 -15.68 11.00 -20.94
CA PRO A 149 -14.48 11.48 -20.26
C PRO A 149 -14.74 12.66 -19.30
N ALA A 150 -15.87 13.36 -19.43
CA ALA A 150 -16.29 14.38 -18.47
C ALA A 150 -16.72 13.84 -17.09
N ASN A 151 -17.02 12.53 -16.98
CA ASN A 151 -17.45 11.87 -15.73
C ASN A 151 -16.27 11.34 -14.89
N PHE A 152 -15.13 12.02 -14.91
CA PHE A 152 -13.95 11.65 -14.11
C PHE A 152 -14.14 11.95 -12.61
N SER A 153 -13.39 11.28 -11.74
CA SER A 153 -13.35 11.61 -10.29
C SER A 153 -11.94 12.00 -9.89
N THR A 154 -11.82 12.98 -9.00
CA THR A 154 -10.53 13.43 -8.45
C THR A 154 -10.08 12.53 -7.29
N LYS A 155 -8.78 12.46 -7.05
CA LYS A 155 -8.17 11.73 -5.93
C LYS A 155 -7.89 12.67 -4.76
N VAL A 156 -7.91 12.12 -3.56
CA VAL A 156 -7.20 12.74 -2.42
C VAL A 156 -5.75 12.28 -2.53
N VAL A 157 -4.86 13.22 -2.79
CA VAL A 157 -3.43 12.95 -2.94
C VAL A 157 -2.75 13.27 -1.63
N THR A 158 -1.92 12.35 -1.13
CA THR A 158 -1.08 12.59 0.04
C THR A 158 0.38 12.60 -0.41
N LEU A 159 1.12 13.65 -0.08
CA LEU A 159 2.53 13.81 -0.40
C LEU A 159 3.33 14.07 0.89
N GLU A 160 4.58 13.62 0.90
CA GLU A 160 5.52 13.98 1.96
C GLU A 160 6.04 15.41 1.75
N LEU A 161 6.34 16.09 2.86
CA LEU A 161 6.95 17.42 2.82
C LEU A 161 8.30 17.36 2.09
N GLY A 162 8.50 18.29 1.15
CA GLY A 162 9.70 18.36 0.31
C GLY A 162 9.69 17.47 -0.94
N ASP A 163 8.69 16.61 -1.11
CA ASP A 163 8.54 15.84 -2.35
C ASP A 163 8.07 16.73 -3.51
N THR A 164 8.57 16.46 -4.72
CA THR A 164 8.16 17.18 -5.92
C THR A 164 6.70 16.89 -6.24
N ILE A 165 5.87 17.95 -6.34
CA ILE A 165 4.45 17.82 -6.68
C ILE A 165 4.31 17.34 -8.14
N PRO A 166 3.67 16.18 -8.39
CA PRO A 166 3.49 15.65 -9.75
C PRO A 166 2.70 16.62 -10.62
N GLN A 167 3.15 16.83 -11.86
CA GLN A 167 2.49 17.75 -12.80
C GLN A 167 1.52 17.03 -13.76
N ALA A 168 1.54 15.71 -13.79
CA ALA A 168 0.67 14.91 -14.66
C ALA A 168 -0.75 14.84 -14.11
N SER A 169 -1.74 15.24 -14.92
CA SER A 169 -3.17 15.18 -14.58
C SER A 169 -3.61 13.76 -14.18
N SER A 170 -3.04 12.73 -14.79
CA SER A 170 -3.29 11.32 -14.48
C SER A 170 -3.00 10.90 -13.05
N TYR A 171 -2.05 11.59 -12.39
CA TYR A 171 -1.77 11.36 -10.99
C TYR A 171 -2.98 11.69 -10.10
N TYR A 172 -3.78 12.68 -10.49
CA TYR A 172 -4.89 13.24 -9.71
C TYR A 172 -6.28 12.70 -10.05
N ILE A 173 -6.40 11.88 -11.10
CA ILE A 173 -7.69 11.44 -11.64
C ILE A 173 -7.86 9.93 -11.50
N ASN A 174 -9.05 9.47 -11.10
CA ASN A 174 -9.45 8.06 -11.06
C ASN A 174 -9.99 7.61 -12.42
N LEU A 175 -9.11 7.42 -13.40
CA LEU A 175 -9.42 6.85 -14.71
C LEU A 175 -8.25 5.98 -15.22
N THR A 176 -8.55 4.89 -15.91
CA THR A 176 -7.56 3.87 -16.34
C THR A 176 -6.95 4.11 -17.72
N ASN A 177 -7.60 4.88 -18.59
CA ASN A 177 -7.12 5.19 -19.95
C ASN A 177 -7.34 6.67 -20.25
N ILE A 178 -6.41 7.51 -19.83
CA ILE A 178 -6.47 8.96 -20.04
C ILE A 178 -5.27 9.43 -20.85
N SER A 179 -5.56 10.34 -21.78
CA SER A 179 -4.56 11.17 -22.43
C SER A 179 -4.37 12.41 -21.56
N ASP A 180 -3.17 12.61 -21.01
CA ASP A 180 -2.86 13.79 -20.18
C ASP A 180 -3.06 15.12 -20.95
N LEU A 181 -3.05 15.09 -22.29
CA LEU A 181 -3.32 16.29 -23.12
C LEU A 181 -4.76 16.81 -23.00
N ASP A 182 -5.73 15.95 -22.67
CA ASP A 182 -7.15 16.36 -22.66
C ASP A 182 -7.56 17.00 -21.32
N TYR A 183 -6.72 16.86 -20.29
CA TYR A 183 -6.99 17.32 -18.93
C TYR A 183 -6.01 18.42 -18.55
N THR A 184 -6.56 19.60 -18.26
CA THR A 184 -5.78 20.71 -17.72
C THR A 184 -5.82 20.68 -16.20
N LEU A 185 -4.65 20.59 -15.56
CA LEU A 185 -4.47 20.62 -14.12
C LEU A 185 -4.09 22.04 -13.66
N ASP A 186 -4.74 22.51 -12.60
CA ASP A 186 -4.43 23.78 -11.93
C ASP A 186 -4.04 23.51 -10.47
N LEU A 187 -2.77 23.79 -10.17
CA LEU A 187 -2.13 23.67 -8.86
C LEU A 187 -1.80 25.04 -8.25
N SER A 188 -2.30 26.15 -8.81
CA SER A 188 -1.95 27.51 -8.39
C SER A 188 -2.22 27.84 -6.91
N LYS A 189 -3.10 27.07 -6.26
CA LYS A 189 -3.46 27.22 -4.84
C LYS A 189 -2.72 26.27 -3.91
N VAL A 190 -1.84 25.43 -4.45
CA VAL A 190 -1.08 24.43 -3.68
C VAL A 190 0.23 25.07 -3.24
N GLU A 191 0.46 25.14 -1.92
CA GLU A 191 1.74 25.57 -1.37
C GLU A 191 2.60 24.35 -1.01
N GLU A 192 3.93 24.50 -1.04
CA GLU A 192 4.90 23.48 -0.64
C GLU A 192 5.13 23.47 0.88
N LYS A 193 4.05 23.47 1.65
CA LYS A 193 4.08 23.47 3.13
C LYS A 193 3.05 22.50 3.67
N VAL A 194 3.25 22.01 4.90
CA VAL A 194 2.27 21.14 5.56
C VAL A 194 0.90 21.80 5.59
N GLY A 195 -0.10 21.08 5.09
CA GLY A 195 -1.42 21.64 4.88
C GLY A 195 -2.28 20.83 3.93
N SER A 196 -3.49 21.33 3.72
CA SER A 196 -4.48 20.75 2.80
C SER A 196 -4.84 21.81 1.78
N TYR A 197 -4.57 21.51 0.50
CA TYR A 197 -4.73 22.46 -0.59
C TYR A 197 -5.69 21.94 -1.66
N PRO A 198 -6.62 22.77 -2.13
CA PRO A 198 -7.47 22.40 -3.25
C PRO A 198 -6.70 22.52 -4.57
N TYR A 199 -6.86 21.53 -5.45
CA TYR A 199 -6.48 21.63 -6.85
C TYR A 199 -7.72 21.48 -7.74
N THR A 200 -7.63 21.90 -9.00
CA THR A 200 -8.71 21.66 -9.96
C THR A 200 -8.22 20.97 -11.21
N VAL A 201 -9.05 20.08 -11.74
CA VAL A 201 -8.84 19.43 -13.04
C VAL A 201 -10.00 19.84 -13.93
N ARG A 202 -9.68 20.25 -15.15
CA ARG A 202 -10.66 20.64 -16.15
C ARG A 202 -10.54 19.77 -17.39
N TYR A 203 -11.68 19.26 -17.84
CA TYR A 203 -11.88 18.55 -19.10
C TYR A 203 -13.01 19.24 -19.88
N GLY A 204 -12.68 19.90 -20.99
CA GLY A 204 -13.65 20.74 -21.72
C GLY A 204 -14.24 21.84 -20.81
N THR A 205 -15.56 21.78 -20.55
CA THR A 205 -16.28 22.71 -19.67
C THR A 205 -16.43 22.21 -18.23
N THR A 206 -16.11 20.94 -17.96
CA THR A 206 -16.27 20.33 -16.64
C THR A 206 -15.03 20.61 -15.79
N ILE A 207 -15.24 21.21 -14.62
CA ILE A 207 -14.20 21.45 -13.62
C ILE A 207 -14.55 20.63 -12.38
N LYS A 208 -13.59 19.85 -11.87
CA LYS A 208 -13.73 19.16 -10.59
C LYS A 208 -12.57 19.52 -9.68
N GLN A 209 -12.89 19.67 -8.40
CA GLN A 209 -11.91 19.97 -7.36
C GLN A 209 -11.48 18.67 -6.68
N GLY A 210 -10.19 18.59 -6.36
CA GLY A 210 -9.65 17.57 -5.46
C GLY A 210 -8.81 18.22 -4.37
N THR A 211 -8.19 17.39 -3.54
CA THR A 211 -7.37 17.84 -2.40
C THR A 211 -6.01 17.17 -2.41
N ILE A 212 -4.96 17.96 -2.26
CA ILE A 212 -3.61 17.51 -1.92
C ILE A 212 -3.40 17.76 -0.43
N ILE A 213 -2.91 16.75 0.28
CA ILE A 213 -2.55 16.81 1.68
C ILE A 213 -1.05 16.62 1.76
N ILE A 214 -0.32 17.67 2.17
CA ILE A 214 1.11 17.60 2.43
C ILE A 214 1.28 17.34 3.92
N LYS A 215 1.97 16.25 4.26
CA LYS A 215 2.28 15.86 5.62
C LYS A 215 3.79 15.69 5.76
N ASP A 216 4.29 15.96 6.95
CA ASP A 216 5.62 15.50 7.32
C ASP A 216 5.48 14.22 8.13
N THR A 217 6.04 13.12 7.63
CA THR A 217 6.09 11.84 8.36
C THR A 217 7.52 11.41 8.67
N LYS A 218 8.51 12.19 8.23
CA LYS A 218 9.93 11.86 8.43
C LYS A 218 10.38 12.60 9.69
N GLY A 219 11.13 11.89 10.55
CA GLY A 219 11.75 12.53 11.71
C GLY A 219 13.05 13.22 11.35
N PRO A 220 13.57 14.08 12.24
CA PRO A 220 14.82 14.80 11.99
C PRO A 220 16.01 13.87 11.80
N VAL A 221 17.01 14.38 11.07
CA VAL A 221 18.27 13.68 10.81
C VAL A 221 19.42 14.37 11.56
N ILE A 222 20.07 13.62 12.44
CA ILE A 222 21.23 14.06 13.21
C ILE A 222 22.52 13.69 12.49
N THR A 223 23.40 14.69 12.30
CA THR A 223 24.78 14.46 11.86
C THR A 223 25.71 14.54 13.07
N PRO A 224 26.34 13.43 13.50
CA PRO A 224 27.25 13.44 14.63
C PRO A 224 28.58 14.10 14.27
N LYS A 225 29.24 14.68 15.28
CA LYS A 225 30.66 15.09 15.18
C LYS A 225 31.54 13.86 15.05
N SER A 226 32.62 13.99 14.30
CA SER A 226 33.62 12.92 14.14
C SER A 226 34.66 12.95 15.26
N ASN A 227 35.20 11.79 15.63
CA ASN A 227 36.32 11.65 16.57
C ASN A 227 36.09 12.35 17.92
N ILE A 228 34.91 12.15 18.51
CA ILE A 228 34.56 12.76 19.80
C ILE A 228 35.39 12.09 20.89
N GLU A 229 36.29 12.87 21.50
CA GLU A 229 37.14 12.45 22.60
C GLU A 229 36.86 13.32 23.82
N VAL A 230 36.69 12.67 24.98
CA VAL A 230 36.44 13.32 26.28
C VAL A 230 37.29 12.68 27.35
N ASN A 231 37.58 13.39 28.44
CA ASN A 231 38.36 12.85 29.53
C ASN A 231 37.49 12.07 30.51
N ILE A 232 38.12 11.20 31.31
CA ILE A 232 37.46 10.56 32.45
C ILE A 232 36.82 11.63 33.36
N GLY A 233 35.54 11.44 33.68
CA GLY A 233 34.78 12.32 34.57
C GLY A 233 34.15 13.54 33.88
N ASP A 234 34.42 13.77 32.59
CA ASP A 234 33.80 14.88 31.86
C ASP A 234 32.30 14.66 31.68
N LYS A 235 31.52 15.74 31.80
CA LYS A 235 30.08 15.71 31.51
C LYS A 235 29.84 15.90 30.03
N ILE A 236 29.34 14.85 29.37
CA ILE A 236 28.92 14.92 27.97
C ILE A 236 27.64 15.76 27.84
N THR A 237 27.66 16.73 26.93
CA THR A 237 26.52 17.58 26.56
C THR A 237 26.13 17.36 25.10
N LYS A 238 24.88 17.65 24.74
CA LYS A 238 24.36 17.43 23.38
C LYS A 238 25.16 18.16 22.29
N ASP A 239 25.66 19.37 22.58
CA ASP A 239 26.41 20.19 21.63
C ASP A 239 27.82 19.67 21.37
N MET A 240 28.35 18.80 22.26
CA MET A 240 29.61 18.10 22.02
C MET A 240 29.45 16.96 21.00
N LEU A 241 28.23 16.45 20.82
CA LEU A 241 27.95 15.25 20.04
C LEU A 241 27.42 15.57 18.65
N VAL A 242 26.58 16.60 18.53
CA VAL A 242 25.86 16.93 17.29
C VAL A 242 26.61 18.02 16.52
N ALA A 243 26.84 17.79 15.23
CA ALA A 243 27.35 18.81 14.31
C ALA A 243 26.20 19.61 13.71
N GLU A 244 25.18 18.90 13.23
CA GLU A 244 24.01 19.48 12.58
C GLU A 244 22.76 18.65 12.91
N CYS A 245 21.62 19.32 12.98
CA CYS A 245 20.32 18.66 12.91
C CYS A 245 19.49 19.26 11.78
N ASN A 246 19.03 18.40 10.89
CA ASN A 246 18.35 18.79 9.66
C ASN A 246 16.94 18.19 9.61
N ASP A 247 15.96 19.06 9.39
CA ASP A 247 14.56 18.70 9.15
C ASP A 247 13.84 19.85 8.41
N LEU A 248 12.76 19.55 7.69
CA LEU A 248 11.96 20.55 6.97
C LEU A 248 10.95 21.26 7.88
N SER A 249 10.56 20.65 9.00
CA SER A 249 9.63 21.16 10.01
C SER A 249 10.32 21.50 11.35
N ASN A 250 11.57 21.99 11.26
CA ASN A 250 12.50 22.29 12.36
C ASN A 250 13.03 21.06 13.09
N CYS A 251 14.17 21.23 13.77
CA CYS A 251 14.73 20.18 14.60
C CYS A 251 15.12 20.70 15.98
N GLU A 252 14.58 20.04 17.01
CA GLU A 252 15.06 20.09 18.38
C GLU A 252 15.69 18.75 18.76
N TYR A 253 16.76 18.78 19.56
CA TYR A 253 17.42 17.57 20.04
C TYR A 253 17.92 17.70 21.47
N ASP A 254 17.97 16.56 22.16
CA ASP A 254 18.52 16.44 23.51
C ASP A 254 19.16 15.07 23.75
N LEU A 255 19.96 14.98 24.80
CA LEU A 255 20.57 13.75 25.25
C LEU A 255 19.53 12.91 26.01
N LYS A 256 19.30 11.67 25.56
CA LYS A 256 18.30 10.76 26.16
C LYS A 256 18.60 10.43 27.62
N SER A 257 19.89 10.34 27.97
CA SER A 257 20.35 10.04 29.33
C SER A 257 21.80 10.49 29.52
N SER A 258 22.19 10.78 30.76
CA SER A 258 23.60 11.03 31.09
C SER A 258 24.48 9.83 30.71
N VAL A 259 25.68 10.10 30.21
CA VAL A 259 26.66 9.07 29.83
C VAL A 259 27.70 8.94 30.95
N ASP A 260 28.01 7.70 31.34
CA ASP A 260 29.04 7.42 32.34
C ASP A 260 30.44 7.51 31.70
N THR A 261 31.21 8.50 32.15
CA THR A 261 32.61 8.74 31.74
C THR A 261 33.59 8.38 32.85
N SER A 262 33.18 7.63 33.87
CA SER A 262 34.05 7.28 35.02
C SER A 262 35.21 6.35 34.68
N LYS A 263 35.17 5.70 33.51
CA LYS A 263 36.20 4.77 33.03
C LYS A 263 36.57 5.10 31.59
N ALA A 264 37.85 4.93 31.27
CA ALA A 264 38.32 5.01 29.89
C ALA A 264 37.72 3.88 29.03
N GLY A 265 37.50 4.18 27.75
CA GLY A 265 36.93 3.28 26.77
C GLY A 265 35.91 3.96 25.86
N ILE A 266 35.37 3.21 24.91
CA ILE A 266 34.31 3.69 24.02
C ILE A 266 32.98 3.55 24.76
N VAL A 267 32.25 4.65 24.86
CA VAL A 267 30.89 4.70 25.42
C VAL A 267 29.91 5.18 24.36
N THR A 268 28.65 4.76 24.47
CA THR A 268 27.60 5.17 23.54
C THR A 268 26.70 6.23 24.18
N ALA A 269 26.61 7.37 23.53
CA ALA A 269 25.64 8.41 23.83
C ALA A 269 24.42 8.29 22.90
N VAL A 270 23.22 8.56 23.39
CA VAL A 270 21.99 8.52 22.57
C VAL A 270 21.36 9.90 22.52
N ILE A 271 21.21 10.44 21.32
CA ILE A 271 20.48 11.68 21.05
C ILE A 271 19.06 11.33 20.62
N LEU A 272 18.09 12.00 21.24
CA LEU A 272 16.69 12.02 20.81
C LEU A 272 16.45 13.35 20.10
N SER A 273 15.92 13.30 18.89
CA SER A 273 15.51 14.49 18.15
C SER A 273 14.04 14.46 17.79
N LYS A 274 13.44 15.64 17.66
CA LYS A 274 12.01 15.86 17.47
C LYS A 274 11.78 17.10 16.58
N ASP A 275 10.79 17.02 15.71
CA ASP A 275 10.30 18.15 14.91
C ASP A 275 9.07 18.84 15.52
N ASP A 276 8.58 19.91 14.88
CA ASP A 276 7.38 20.63 15.34
C ASP A 276 6.08 19.82 15.18
N LEU A 277 6.11 18.75 14.35
CA LEU A 277 4.96 17.93 13.99
C LEU A 277 4.85 16.64 14.82
N GLY A 278 5.83 16.40 15.68
CA GLY A 278 5.87 15.28 16.61
C GLY A 278 6.58 14.02 16.10
N ASN A 279 7.21 14.07 14.92
CA ASN A 279 8.06 12.98 14.47
C ASN A 279 9.38 12.99 15.27
N THR A 280 9.88 11.80 15.61
CA THR A 280 11.07 11.64 16.45
C THR A 280 12.05 10.66 15.83
N SER A 281 13.34 10.87 16.09
CA SER A 281 14.40 9.92 15.74
C SER A 281 15.42 9.78 16.87
N GLU A 282 16.07 8.62 16.93
CA GLU A 282 17.16 8.35 17.87
C GLU A 282 18.45 8.07 17.12
N GLN A 283 19.56 8.64 17.60
CA GLN A 283 20.89 8.42 17.04
C GLN A 283 21.87 8.03 18.13
N GLU A 284 22.52 6.88 17.95
CA GLU A 284 23.64 6.43 18.78
C GLU A 284 24.95 7.04 18.27
N ILE A 285 25.76 7.57 19.19
CA ILE A 285 27.02 8.24 18.92
C ILE A 285 28.10 7.65 19.83
N SER A 286 29.15 7.10 19.23
CA SER A 286 30.31 6.59 19.97
C SER A 286 31.21 7.74 20.43
N VAL A 287 31.55 7.73 21.71
CA VAL A 287 32.44 8.70 22.34
C VAL A 287 33.65 7.96 22.92
N ASN A 288 34.85 8.42 22.58
CA ASN A 288 36.09 7.87 23.14
C ASN A 288 36.38 8.57 24.47
N VAL A 289 36.27 7.86 25.59
CA VAL A 289 36.68 8.36 26.89
C VAL A 289 38.15 8.01 27.08
N VAL A 290 39.01 9.02 27.08
CA VAL A 290 40.44 8.86 27.31
C VAL A 290 40.81 9.16 28.74
N ASP A 291 41.77 8.40 29.25
CA ASP A 291 42.51 8.77 30.44
C ASP A 291 43.54 9.82 30.02
N ALA A 292 43.15 11.09 29.98
CA ALA A 292 44.13 12.15 29.72
C ALA A 292 45.04 12.26 30.93
N SER A 293 46.27 11.81 30.77
CA SER A 293 47.29 12.12 31.74
C SER A 293 48.69 12.06 31.17
N VAL A 294 49.29 13.24 31.06
CA VAL A 294 50.64 13.38 31.59
C VAL A 294 50.53 13.00 33.07
N LYS A 295 51.01 11.81 33.39
CA LYS A 295 51.10 11.32 34.77
C LYS A 295 52.37 11.89 35.37
N VAL A 296 52.23 12.64 36.45
CA VAL A 296 53.37 13.08 37.27
C VAL A 296 53.31 12.38 38.62
N SER A 297 54.43 11.81 39.05
CA SER A 297 54.58 11.20 40.37
C SER A 297 55.47 12.08 41.24
N CYS A 298 54.92 12.62 42.32
CA CYS A 298 55.64 13.40 43.33
C CYS A 298 55.84 12.55 44.58
N THR A 299 57.09 12.24 44.91
CA THR A 299 57.43 11.31 46.00
C THR A 299 58.15 11.98 47.15
N LYS A 300 57.86 11.57 48.38
CA LYS A 300 58.52 12.05 49.60
C LYS A 300 58.72 10.89 50.57
N GLY A 301 59.98 10.71 50.98
CA GLY A 301 60.37 9.74 51.98
C GLY A 301 60.61 10.39 53.34
N SER A 302 60.19 9.72 54.41
CA SER A 302 60.52 10.16 55.77
C SER A 302 60.63 8.99 56.75
N PHE A 303 61.43 9.14 57.79
CA PHE A 303 61.48 8.19 58.89
C PHE A 303 60.56 8.65 60.01
N ALA A 304 59.91 7.70 60.68
CA ALA A 304 59.25 7.96 61.95
C ALA A 304 60.24 8.53 62.97
N GLY A 305 59.79 9.43 63.86
CA GLY A 305 60.68 10.09 64.83
C GLY A 305 61.36 9.13 65.83
N ASP A 306 60.77 7.95 66.03
CA ASP A 306 61.31 6.84 66.81
C ASP A 306 62.04 5.79 65.95
N PHE A 307 62.21 6.06 64.65
CA PHE A 307 62.80 5.17 63.65
C PHE A 307 62.14 3.79 63.54
N SER A 308 60.87 3.66 63.94
CA SER A 308 60.13 2.40 63.88
C SER A 308 59.78 1.96 62.45
N TYR A 309 59.56 2.92 61.53
CA TYR A 309 59.30 2.68 60.13
C TYR A 309 59.82 3.80 59.21
N TYR A 310 59.95 3.47 57.93
CA TYR A 310 60.13 4.42 56.85
C TYR A 310 58.81 4.57 56.07
N GLU A 311 58.34 5.79 55.92
CA GLU A 311 57.14 6.14 55.15
C GLU A 311 57.53 6.76 53.81
N ASN A 312 56.99 6.19 52.74
CA ASN A 312 57.04 6.75 51.40
C ASN A 312 55.65 7.22 51.01
N GLU A 313 55.50 8.52 50.79
CA GLU A 313 54.30 9.13 50.25
C GLU A 313 54.50 9.40 48.76
N GLU A 314 53.59 8.90 47.93
CA GLU A 314 53.55 9.16 46.49
C GLU A 314 52.23 9.87 46.13
N ILE A 315 52.35 11.06 45.56
CA ILE A 315 51.23 11.80 44.98
C ILE A 315 51.22 11.56 43.48
N LEU A 316 50.15 10.95 42.99
CA LEU A 316 49.89 10.73 41.58
C LEU A 316 48.97 11.82 41.04
N LEU A 317 49.50 12.64 40.14
CA LEU A 317 48.79 13.74 39.51
C LEU A 317 48.51 13.41 38.05
N TYR A 318 47.29 13.68 37.62
CA TYR A 318 46.81 13.38 36.28
C TYR A 318 46.31 14.67 35.65
N PHE A 319 46.98 15.11 34.58
CA PHE A 319 46.68 16.37 33.90
C PHE A 319 46.04 16.11 32.54
N ASN A 320 44.99 16.87 32.23
CA ASN A 320 44.37 16.81 30.91
C ASN A 320 45.26 17.45 29.82
N ALA A 321 44.82 17.39 28.56
CA ALA A 321 45.55 17.95 27.41
C ALA A 321 45.86 19.46 27.52
N ASN A 322 45.12 20.20 28.37
CA ASN A 322 45.32 21.62 28.62
C ASN A 322 46.19 21.89 29.87
N ASN A 323 46.88 20.86 30.40
CA ASN A 323 47.71 20.96 31.61
C ASN A 323 46.93 21.37 32.88
N ILE A 324 45.64 21.06 32.93
CA ILE A 324 44.78 21.29 34.10
C ILE A 324 44.63 19.97 34.86
N LEU A 325 44.76 20.02 36.19
CA LEU A 325 44.60 18.86 37.06
C LEU A 325 43.19 18.27 36.93
N SER A 326 43.11 17.00 36.53
CA SER A 326 41.85 16.25 36.40
C SER A 326 41.58 15.40 37.64
N ARG A 327 42.60 14.70 38.15
CA ARG A 327 42.49 13.89 39.37
C ARG A 327 43.83 13.80 40.10
N SER A 328 43.76 13.52 41.39
CA SER A 328 44.92 13.37 42.27
C SER A 328 44.71 12.31 43.33
N MET A 329 45.70 11.44 43.51
CA MET A 329 45.68 10.37 44.51
C MET A 329 46.95 10.42 45.36
N ARG A 330 46.84 10.05 46.62
CA ARG A 330 47.95 9.85 47.54
C ARG A 330 48.06 8.38 47.90
N ASN A 331 49.22 7.81 47.69
CA ASN A 331 49.60 6.48 48.16
C ASN A 331 50.61 6.62 49.30
N ILE A 332 50.37 5.94 50.41
CA ILE A 332 51.27 5.91 51.57
C ILE A 332 51.74 4.47 51.74
N THR A 333 53.04 4.26 51.75
CA THR A 333 53.68 2.96 52.02
C THR A 333 54.58 3.08 53.25
N ARG A 334 54.31 2.27 54.28
CA ARG A 334 55.14 2.19 55.49
C ARG A 334 55.89 0.87 55.53
N ASN A 335 57.19 0.93 55.67
CA ASN A 335 58.08 -0.21 55.85
C ASN A 335 58.54 -0.27 57.30
N TYR A 336 58.09 -1.27 58.05
CA TYR A 336 58.36 -1.37 59.49
C TYR A 336 59.63 -2.16 59.79
N TYR A 337 60.48 -1.60 60.65
CA TYR A 337 61.68 -2.26 61.16
C TYR A 337 61.42 -3.00 62.47
N GLN A 338 60.37 -2.62 63.21
CA GLN A 338 59.96 -3.22 64.47
C GLN A 338 58.57 -3.85 64.38
N ASP A 339 58.40 -5.05 64.95
CA ASP A 339 57.14 -5.81 64.85
C ASP A 339 55.99 -5.19 65.67
N SER A 340 56.28 -4.55 66.80
CA SER A 340 55.27 -3.96 67.68
C SER A 340 54.44 -2.89 66.95
N GLY A 341 55.09 -2.00 66.21
CA GLY A 341 54.43 -0.95 65.43
C GLY A 341 53.57 -1.52 64.31
N TYR A 342 54.09 -2.49 63.56
CA TYR A 342 53.38 -3.15 62.46
C TYR A 342 52.10 -3.87 62.93
N GLN A 343 52.19 -4.63 64.03
CA GLN A 343 51.02 -5.36 64.57
C GLN A 343 49.95 -4.41 65.12
N SER A 344 50.34 -3.27 65.70
CA SER A 344 49.37 -2.28 66.20
C SER A 344 48.53 -1.66 65.05
N LEU A 345 49.14 -1.44 63.88
CA LEU A 345 48.47 -0.85 62.72
C LEU A 345 47.48 -1.81 62.06
N LYS A 346 47.61 -3.14 62.22
CA LYS A 346 46.68 -4.14 61.64
C LYS A 346 45.22 -3.97 62.05
N SER A 347 44.94 -3.19 63.10
CA SER A 347 43.59 -2.82 63.51
C SER A 347 42.94 -1.75 62.60
N ASP A 348 43.74 -1.04 61.80
CA ASP A 348 43.26 -0.02 60.85
C ASP A 348 42.89 -0.67 59.51
N SER A 349 41.59 -0.68 59.22
CA SER A 349 41.04 -1.26 57.98
C SER A 349 41.33 -0.45 56.72
N SER A 350 41.90 0.75 56.86
CA SER A 350 42.25 1.59 55.72
C SER A 350 43.60 1.22 55.07
N TYR A 351 44.37 0.33 55.71
CA TYR A 351 45.64 -0.16 55.20
C TYR A 351 45.53 -1.61 54.68
N THR A 352 46.30 -1.90 53.64
CA THR A 352 46.58 -3.25 53.13
C THR A 352 47.97 -3.67 53.59
N PHE A 353 48.14 -4.92 54.01
CA PHE A 353 49.33 -5.40 54.70
C PHE A 353 50.04 -6.52 53.92
N ASP A 354 51.37 -6.42 53.79
CA ASP A 354 52.26 -7.50 53.30
C ASP A 354 53.14 -7.99 54.47
N ASP A 355 52.72 -9.09 55.07
CA ASP A 355 53.38 -9.70 56.24
C ASP A 355 54.79 -10.20 55.95
N THR A 356 55.11 -10.50 54.69
CA THR A 356 56.44 -11.00 54.32
C THR A 356 57.46 -9.86 54.35
N LYS A 357 57.04 -8.65 53.97
CA LYS A 357 57.88 -7.46 53.91
C LYS A 357 57.71 -6.52 55.10
N LYS A 358 56.72 -6.79 55.97
CA LYS A 358 56.29 -5.89 57.05
C LYS A 358 55.90 -4.51 56.50
N GLU A 359 55.16 -4.53 55.40
CA GLU A 359 54.75 -3.32 54.67
C GLU A 359 53.25 -3.07 54.87
N ALA A 360 52.87 -1.80 55.09
CA ALA A 360 51.48 -1.37 55.12
C ALA A 360 51.25 -0.27 54.08
N THR A 361 50.21 -0.40 53.27
CA THR A 361 49.89 0.51 52.17
C THR A 361 48.47 1.07 52.28
N LYS A 362 48.27 2.35 51.97
CA LYS A 362 46.95 3.00 51.90
C LYS A 362 46.91 3.91 50.68
N SER A 363 45.73 4.01 50.05
CA SER A 363 45.47 4.96 48.96
C SER A 363 44.24 5.80 49.28
N GLU A 364 44.31 7.11 49.01
CA GLU A 364 43.20 8.04 49.22
C GLU A 364 43.25 9.22 48.25
N ASN A 365 42.10 9.85 48.00
CA ASN A 365 42.04 11.07 47.20
C ASN A 365 42.72 12.23 47.94
N VAL A 366 43.50 13.04 47.23
CA VAL A 366 44.13 14.23 47.80
C VAL A 366 43.50 15.49 47.22
N ASN A 367 43.13 16.44 48.08
CA ASN A 367 42.67 17.75 47.66
C ASN A 367 43.90 18.66 47.50
N VAL A 368 44.25 18.96 46.26
CA VAL A 368 45.22 20.02 45.94
C VAL A 368 44.61 21.37 46.37
N PRO A 369 45.40 22.34 46.89
CA PRO A 369 44.87 23.63 47.31
C PRO A 369 43.98 24.27 46.23
N ASN A 370 42.78 24.73 46.61
CA ASN A 370 41.72 25.18 45.68
C ASN A 370 42.15 26.31 44.72
N ASN A 371 43.25 27.00 45.02
CA ASN A 371 43.83 28.07 44.19
C ASN A 371 44.83 27.56 43.13
N LEU A 372 45.08 26.25 43.05
CA LEU A 372 46.05 25.64 42.14
C LEU A 372 45.36 24.60 41.24
N SER A 373 45.30 24.88 39.94
CA SER A 373 44.76 23.96 38.93
C SER A 373 45.70 23.73 37.76
N GLU A 374 46.68 24.62 37.56
CA GLU A 374 47.65 24.57 36.48
C GLU A 374 48.85 23.68 36.82
N TYR A 375 49.34 22.94 35.83
CA TYR A 375 50.45 22.00 35.94
C TYR A 375 51.65 22.54 36.73
N GLN A 376 52.28 23.63 36.26
CA GLN A 376 53.52 24.12 36.86
C GLN A 376 53.32 24.56 38.31
N SER A 377 52.22 25.28 38.59
CA SER A 377 51.87 25.76 39.93
C SER A 377 51.68 24.62 40.94
N ILE A 378 51.13 23.49 40.50
CA ILE A 378 50.97 22.30 41.33
C ILE A 378 52.30 21.60 41.56
N ILE A 379 53.13 21.46 40.52
CA ILE A 379 54.47 20.87 40.66
C ILE A 379 55.34 21.70 41.61
N ASP A 380 55.35 23.02 41.45
CA ASP A 380 56.10 23.94 42.33
C ASP A 380 55.63 23.83 43.78
N TYR A 381 54.31 23.71 44.00
CA TYR A 381 53.76 23.50 45.34
C TYR A 381 54.31 22.21 45.98
N TYR A 382 54.27 21.07 45.30
CA TYR A 382 54.80 19.83 45.86
C TYR A 382 56.32 19.86 46.03
N GLN A 383 57.06 20.45 45.09
CA GLN A 383 58.51 20.62 45.21
C GLN A 383 58.89 21.52 46.41
N SER A 384 58.16 22.60 46.65
CA SER A 384 58.37 23.47 47.83
C SER A 384 58.08 22.77 49.16
N ASN A 385 57.28 21.69 49.14
CA ASN A 385 56.96 20.86 50.30
C ASN A 385 57.85 19.59 50.41
N ASN A 386 59.00 19.61 49.73
CA ASN A 386 60.03 18.57 49.72
C ASN A 386 59.60 17.26 49.03
N TYR A 387 58.71 17.32 48.05
CA TYR A 387 58.47 16.18 47.15
C TYR A 387 59.39 16.27 45.92
N VAL A 388 59.76 15.11 45.39
CA VAL A 388 60.47 14.97 44.11
C VAL A 388 59.47 14.52 43.06
N CYS A 389 59.15 15.41 42.12
CA CYS A 389 58.19 15.17 41.03
C CYS A 389 58.90 14.69 39.75
N LYS A 390 58.35 13.65 39.10
CA LYS A 390 58.88 13.04 37.88
C LYS A 390 57.77 12.69 36.89
#